data_AF-G1TB81-F1
#
_entry.id   AF-G1TB81-F1
#
_cell.length_a   1.000
_cell.length_b   1.000
_cell.length_c   1.000
_cell.angle_alpha   90.00
_cell.angle_beta   90.00
_cell.angle_gamma   90.00
#
_symmetry.space_group_name_H-M   'P 1'
#
loop_
_entity.id
_entity.type
_entity.pdbx_description
1 polymer ?
#
loop_
_entity_poly.entity_id
_entity_poly.type
_entity_poly.pdbx_seq_one_letter_code
_entity_poly.pdbx_strand_id
1 'polypeptide(L)'
;MAQQPRSRALEPEHVQQLLLRSREAKKSAYCPYSRFPVGAALLTGDGRIFSGCNIENACYPLGVCAERTAIQKAISEGYQEFRAIAIASDLEDDFISPCGACRQVMREVSSSGFFLDVN
;
A
#
# COMPACT_ATOMS: atom_id res chain seq x y z
N MET A 1 24.78 -0.33 -24.50
CA MET A 1 25.14 -1.26 -23.41
C MET A 1 23.96 -1.31 -22.45
N ALA A 2 23.46 -2.53 -22.18
CA ALA A 2 22.34 -2.91 -21.31
C ALA A 2 20.99 -2.19 -21.53
N GLN A 3 20.14 -2.78 -22.38
CA GLN A 3 18.71 -2.53 -22.34
C GLN A 3 18.18 -3.04 -20.98
N GLN A 4 17.70 -2.14 -20.12
CA GLN A 4 17.01 -2.50 -18.87
C GLN A 4 15.76 -3.34 -19.22
N PRO A 5 15.50 -4.45 -18.51
CA PRO A 5 14.35 -5.29 -18.83
C PRO A 5 13.07 -4.52 -18.49
N ARG A 6 12.25 -4.29 -19.52
CA ARG A 6 10.89 -3.75 -19.39
C ARG A 6 10.12 -4.54 -18.33
N SER A 7 9.48 -3.82 -17.41
CA SER A 7 8.56 -4.27 -16.35
C SER A 7 8.06 -5.71 -16.49
N ARG A 8 8.57 -6.64 -15.67
CA ARG A 8 7.96 -7.96 -15.50
C ARG A 8 6.53 -7.78 -14.98
N ALA A 9 5.56 -8.40 -15.65
CA ALA A 9 4.18 -8.49 -15.19
C ALA A 9 4.10 -9.01 -13.75
N LEU A 10 3.03 -8.66 -13.05
CA LEU A 10 2.75 -9.20 -11.71
C LEU A 10 2.24 -10.63 -11.86
N GLU A 11 2.92 -11.55 -11.20
CA GLU A 11 2.49 -12.95 -11.15
C GLU A 11 1.20 -13.07 -10.32
N PRO A 12 0.25 -13.97 -10.68
CA PRO A 12 -0.99 -14.17 -9.94
C PRO A 12 -0.80 -14.48 -8.45
N GLU A 13 0.29 -15.18 -8.10
CA GLU A 13 0.65 -15.46 -6.71
C GLU A 13 0.94 -14.17 -5.92
N HIS A 14 1.65 -13.21 -6.52
CA HIS A 14 1.90 -11.91 -5.87
C HIS A 14 0.59 -11.14 -5.65
N VAL A 15 -0.32 -11.18 -6.62
CA VAL A 15 -1.65 -10.57 -6.51
C VAL A 15 -2.41 -11.17 -5.33
N GLN A 16 -2.45 -12.50 -5.23
CA GLN A 16 -3.11 -13.19 -4.13
C GLN A 16 -2.48 -12.86 -2.77
N GLN A 17 -1.15 -12.84 -2.68
CA GLN A 17 -0.44 -12.45 -1.46
C GLN A 17 -0.75 -11.00 -1.06
N LEU A 18 -0.77 -10.07 -2.01
CA LEU A 18 -1.10 -8.68 -1.77
C LEU A 18 -2.51 -8.52 -1.19
N LEU A 19 -3.51 -9.18 -1.80
CA LEU A 19 -4.90 -9.14 -1.33
C LEU A 19 -5.06 -9.76 0.07
N LEU A 20 -4.39 -10.89 0.35
CA LEU A 20 -4.44 -11.52 1.66
C LEU A 20 -3.77 -10.64 2.73
N ARG A 21 -2.61 -10.06 2.41
CA ARG A 21 -1.83 -9.24 3.34
C ARG A 21 -2.50 -7.89 3.60
N SER A 22 -3.16 -7.26 2.63
CA SER A 22 -3.89 -6.00 2.84
C SER A 22 -5.09 -6.23 3.76
N ARG A 23 -5.85 -7.31 3.55
CA ARG A 23 -6.97 -7.71 4.41
C ARG A 23 -6.53 -8.03 5.84
N GLU A 24 -5.40 -8.72 6.02
CA GLU A 24 -4.86 -9.02 7.34
C GLU A 24 -4.38 -7.74 8.05
N ALA A 25 -3.70 -6.84 7.33
CA ALA A 25 -3.17 -5.60 7.89
C ALA A 25 -4.26 -4.70 8.48
N LYS A 26 -5.46 -4.72 7.89
CA LYS A 26 -6.64 -3.99 8.37
C LYS A 26 -6.98 -4.29 9.83
N LYS A 27 -6.73 -5.52 10.31
CA LYS A 27 -7.00 -5.93 11.70
C LYS A 27 -6.16 -5.18 12.74
N SER A 28 -5.05 -4.57 12.31
CA SER A 28 -4.15 -3.79 13.16
C SER A 28 -4.45 -2.28 13.14
N ALA A 29 -5.48 -1.85 12.40
CA ALA A 29 -5.83 -0.43 12.29
C ALA A 29 -6.13 0.19 13.65
N TYR A 30 -5.53 1.35 13.90
CA TYR A 30 -5.87 2.20 15.05
C TYR A 30 -6.80 3.30 14.56
N CYS A 31 -8.11 3.01 14.53
CA CYS A 31 -9.12 3.94 14.01
C CYS A 31 -10.31 4.13 14.97
N PRO A 32 -10.08 4.55 16.23
CA PRO A 32 -11.16 4.68 17.21
C PRO A 32 -12.14 5.82 16.89
N TYR A 33 -11.75 6.79 16.05
CA TYR A 33 -12.56 7.98 15.74
C TYR A 33 -13.48 7.72 14.56
N SER A 34 -12.95 7.29 13.41
CA SER A 34 -13.78 6.98 12.24
C SER A 34 -14.46 5.62 12.30
N ARG A 35 -13.86 4.67 13.03
CA ARG A 35 -14.21 3.24 13.00
C ARG A 35 -14.17 2.65 11.58
N PHE A 36 -13.29 3.19 10.74
CA PHE A 36 -13.11 2.76 9.37
C PHE A 36 -11.70 2.18 9.19
N PRO A 37 -11.54 0.84 9.34
CA PRO A 37 -10.23 0.22 9.27
C PRO A 37 -9.81 0.06 7.80
N VAL A 38 -8.57 0.44 7.50
CA VAL A 38 -7.94 0.30 6.18
C VAL A 38 -6.61 -0.41 6.34
N GLY A 39 -6.38 -1.42 5.50
CA GLY A 39 -5.11 -2.14 5.40
C GLY A 39 -4.48 -1.95 4.02
N ALA A 40 -3.15 -1.97 3.97
CA ALA A 40 -2.39 -1.91 2.73
C ALA A 40 -1.26 -2.95 2.74
N ALA A 41 -0.91 -3.45 1.56
CA ALA A 41 0.24 -4.32 1.35
C ALA A 41 1.02 -3.85 0.12
N LEU A 42 2.33 -3.62 0.28
CA LEU A 42 3.22 -3.06 -0.73
C LEU A 42 4.25 -4.11 -1.15
N LEU A 43 4.33 -4.41 -2.45
CA LEU A 43 5.31 -5.31 -3.05
C LEU A 43 6.55 -4.55 -3.53
N THR A 44 7.72 -5.00 -3.11
CA THR A 44 9.01 -4.43 -3.53
C THR A 44 9.56 -5.06 -4.81
N GLY A 45 10.63 -4.47 -5.35
CA GLY A 45 11.38 -4.95 -6.52
C GLY A 45 11.82 -6.42 -6.40
N ASP A 46 12.28 -6.80 -5.22
CA ASP A 46 12.81 -8.13 -4.89
C ASP A 46 11.75 -9.12 -4.38
N GLY A 47 10.46 -8.73 -4.35
CA GLY A 47 9.35 -9.61 -4.00
C GLY A 47 8.95 -9.62 -2.52
N ARG A 48 9.60 -8.79 -1.67
CA ARG A 48 9.19 -8.62 -0.27
C ARG A 48 7.87 -7.84 -0.18
N ILE A 49 7.06 -8.17 0.83
CA ILE A 49 5.79 -7.48 1.09
C ILE A 49 5.83 -6.75 2.43
N PHE A 50 5.47 -5.47 2.40
CA PHE A 50 5.31 -4.61 3.57
C PHE A 50 3.84 -4.29 3.81
N SER A 51 3.33 -4.58 5.00
CA SER A 51 1.97 -4.25 5.39
C SER A 51 1.88 -2.94 6.16
N GLY A 52 0.77 -2.23 6.02
CA GLY A 52 0.44 -1.02 6.76
C GLY A 52 -1.05 -0.94 7.07
N CYS A 53 -1.41 -0.14 8.07
CA CYS A 53 -2.80 0.16 8.42
C CYS A 53 -2.94 1.66 8.72
N ASN A 54 -4.18 2.17 8.69
CA ASN A 54 -4.43 3.55 9.12
C ASN A 54 -4.28 3.69 10.64
N ILE A 55 -3.66 4.80 11.04
CA ILE A 55 -3.43 5.16 12.44
C ILE A 55 -3.94 6.58 12.62
N GLU A 56 -5.03 6.70 13.36
CA GLU A 56 -5.68 7.97 13.63
C GLU A 56 -5.08 8.67 14.86
N ASN A 57 -5.45 9.94 15.01
CA ASN A 57 -5.04 10.76 16.13
C ASN A 57 -6.18 11.70 16.52
N ALA A 58 -6.24 12.09 17.80
CA ALA A 58 -7.21 13.07 18.29
C ALA A 58 -7.15 14.40 17.50
N CYS A 59 -5.94 14.81 17.10
CA CYS A 59 -5.76 15.88 16.11
C CYS A 59 -5.84 15.24 14.71
N TYR A 60 -7.02 15.28 14.10
CA TYR A 60 -7.32 14.55 12.86
C TYR A 60 -6.29 14.74 11.72
N PRO A 61 -5.72 15.94 11.49
CA PRO A 61 -4.70 16.13 10.45
C PRO A 61 -3.40 15.34 10.66
N LEU A 62 -3.12 14.84 11.87
CA LEU A 62 -1.94 14.04 12.17
C LEU A 62 -2.13 12.55 11.87
N GLY A 63 -3.33 12.11 11.49
CA GLY A 63 -3.59 10.74 11.11
C GLY A 63 -2.81 10.32 9.86
N VAL A 64 -2.41 9.06 9.80
CA VAL A 64 -1.69 8.46 8.67
C VAL A 64 -2.52 7.33 8.05
N CYS A 65 -2.59 7.30 6.71
CA CYS A 65 -3.32 6.28 5.97
C CYS A 65 -2.48 5.00 5.82
N ALA A 66 -3.15 3.88 5.55
CA ALA A 66 -2.51 2.57 5.44
C ALA A 66 -1.40 2.50 4.39
N GLU A 67 -1.61 3.14 3.25
CA GLU A 67 -0.68 3.20 2.13
C GLU A 67 0.62 3.89 2.54
N ARG A 68 0.49 5.04 3.22
CA ARG A 68 1.64 5.80 3.73
C ARG A 68 2.38 5.01 4.81
N THR A 69 1.67 4.33 5.70
CA THR A 69 2.28 3.43 6.69
C THR A 69 3.10 2.32 6.03
N ALA A 70 2.56 1.65 5.01
CA ALA A 70 3.26 0.57 4.30
C ALA A 70 4.52 1.08 3.56
N ILE A 71 4.40 2.20 2.86
CA ILE A 71 5.50 2.84 2.12
C ILE A 71 6.60 3.30 3.09
N GLN A 72 6.24 3.99 4.16
CA GLN A 72 7.20 4.49 5.15
C GLN A 72 7.98 3.35 5.80
N LYS A 73 7.31 2.23 6.15
CA LYS A 73 7.97 1.04 6.67
C LYS A 73 8.99 0.47 5.70
N ALA A 74 8.61 0.27 4.44
CA ALA A 74 9.50 -0.26 3.42
C ALA A 74 10.74 0.63 3.23
N ILE A 75 10.55 1.94 3.13
CA ILE A 75 11.64 2.92 3.00
C ILE A 75 12.56 2.88 4.23
N SER A 76 11.99 2.85 5.44
CA SER A 76 12.79 2.80 6.68
C SER A 76 13.62 1.53 6.80
N GLU A 77 13.21 0.44 6.14
CA GLU A 77 13.94 -0.83 6.09
C GLU A 77 14.86 -0.95 4.87
N GLY A 78 15.07 0.14 4.11
CA GLY A 78 16.03 0.20 3.01
C GLY A 78 15.47 -0.17 1.63
N TYR A 79 14.15 -0.31 1.48
CA TYR A 79 13.51 -0.65 0.21
C TYR A 79 12.99 0.61 -0.49
N GLN A 80 13.43 0.84 -1.73
CA GLN A 80 13.05 2.01 -2.52
C GLN A 80 12.52 1.66 -3.92
N GLU A 81 12.49 0.38 -4.28
CA GLU A 81 11.91 -0.11 -5.53
C GLU A 81 10.59 -0.81 -5.23
N PHE A 82 9.50 -0.30 -5.79
CA PHE A 82 8.15 -0.78 -5.56
C PHE A 82 7.47 -1.20 -6.87
N ARG A 83 6.65 -2.25 -6.81
CA ARG A 83 6.01 -2.86 -7.98
C ARG A 83 4.48 -2.79 -7.96
N ALA A 84 3.87 -2.86 -6.78
CA ALA A 84 2.42 -2.86 -6.62
C ALA A 84 2.00 -2.57 -5.16
N ILE A 85 0.77 -2.10 -4.97
CA ILE A 85 0.18 -1.95 -3.63
C ILE A 85 -1.30 -2.35 -3.64
N ALA A 86 -1.72 -3.23 -2.74
CA ALA A 86 -3.14 -3.54 -2.53
C ALA A 86 -3.68 -2.78 -1.32
N ILE A 87 -4.94 -2.36 -1.39
CA ILE A 87 -5.64 -1.63 -0.33
C ILE A 87 -6.94 -2.36 -0.02
N ALA A 88 -7.27 -2.51 1.25
CA ALA A 88 -8.49 -3.18 1.70
C ALA A 88 -9.20 -2.32 2.76
N SER A 89 -10.53 -2.26 2.68
CA SER A 89 -11.41 -1.61 3.66
C SER A 89 -12.59 -2.51 4.02
N ASP A 90 -13.57 -1.98 4.77
CA ASP A 90 -14.87 -2.63 5.05
C ASP A 90 -16.00 -2.17 4.10
N LEU A 91 -15.66 -1.52 2.97
CA LEU A 91 -16.67 -1.22 1.94
C LEU A 91 -17.09 -2.53 1.25
N GLU A 92 -18.37 -2.90 1.34
CA GLU A 92 -18.90 -4.13 0.76
C GLU A 92 -19.22 -3.99 -0.73
N ASP A 93 -19.82 -2.85 -1.11
CA ASP A 93 -20.34 -2.60 -2.47
C ASP A 93 -19.52 -1.57 -3.26
N ASP A 94 -18.37 -1.13 -2.73
CA ASP A 94 -17.55 -0.11 -3.37
C ASP A 94 -16.04 -0.38 -3.18
N PHE A 95 -15.26 0.19 -4.07
CA PHE A 95 -13.82 0.10 -4.06
C PHE A 95 -13.19 1.19 -3.20
N ILE A 96 -12.28 0.82 -2.32
CA ILE A 96 -11.49 1.81 -1.59
C ILE A 96 -10.47 2.42 -2.55
N SER A 97 -10.43 3.74 -2.62
CA SER A 97 -9.44 4.44 -3.45
C SER A 97 -8.47 5.25 -2.58
N PRO A 98 -7.19 5.33 -2.96
CA PRO A 98 -6.20 6.07 -2.22
C PRO A 98 -6.51 7.56 -2.29
N CYS A 99 -6.39 8.24 -1.15
CA CYS A 99 -6.60 9.68 -1.09
C CYS A 99 -5.50 10.44 -1.84
N GLY A 100 -5.73 11.71 -2.16
CA GLY A 100 -4.79 12.53 -2.93
C GLY A 100 -3.38 12.58 -2.32
N ALA A 101 -3.28 12.64 -0.98
CA ALA A 101 -1.99 12.64 -0.29
C ALA A 101 -1.23 11.31 -0.47
N CYS A 102 -1.92 10.17 -0.41
CA CYS A 102 -1.32 8.86 -0.65
C CYS A 102 -0.84 8.73 -2.10
N ARG A 103 -1.66 9.18 -3.07
CA ARG A 103 -1.25 9.20 -4.49
C ARG A 103 0.00 10.04 -4.72
N GLN A 104 0.13 11.16 -4.03
CA GLN A 104 1.32 12.01 -4.13
C GLN A 104 2.57 11.33 -3.55
N VAL A 105 2.45 10.63 -2.41
CA VAL A 105 3.55 9.84 -1.84
C VAL A 105 3.93 8.69 -2.75
N MET A 106 2.95 7.95 -3.29
CA MET A 106 3.20 6.89 -4.26
C MET A 106 3.95 7.43 -5.48
N ARG A 107 3.53 8.58 -6.03
CA ARG A 107 4.18 9.24 -7.16
C ARG A 107 5.66 9.55 -6.87
N GLU A 108 5.97 10.03 -5.68
CA GLU A 108 7.35 10.37 -5.29
C GLU A 108 8.27 9.15 -5.32
N VAL A 109 7.75 7.98 -4.95
CA VAL A 109 8.52 6.74 -4.85
C VAL A 109 8.39 5.84 -6.09
N SER A 110 7.60 6.26 -7.09
CA SER A 110 7.39 5.54 -8.35
C SER A 110 8.49 5.89 -9.35
N SER A 111 9.53 5.07 -9.46
CA SER A 111 10.56 5.27 -10.50
C SER A 111 10.09 4.88 -11.91
N SER A 112 9.02 4.08 -12.06
CA SER A 112 8.52 3.61 -13.36
C SER A 112 7.06 3.14 -13.31
N GLY A 113 6.11 4.08 -13.28
CA GLY A 113 4.78 3.96 -13.91
C GLY A 113 3.89 2.73 -13.71
N PHE A 114 4.06 1.93 -12.64
CA PHE A 114 3.19 0.78 -12.39
C PHE A 114 2.80 0.71 -10.92
N PHE A 115 1.59 1.19 -10.61
CA PHE A 115 0.90 0.96 -9.36
C PHE A 115 -0.42 0.29 -9.73
N LEU A 116 -0.50 -1.03 -9.53
CA LEU A 116 -1.80 -1.68 -9.48
C LEU A 116 -2.37 -1.41 -8.11
N ASP A 117 -3.53 -0.76 -8.08
CA ASP A 117 -4.45 -0.69 -6.96
C ASP A 117 -5.25 -2.00 -7.00
N VAL A 118 -4.88 -2.96 -6.14
CA VAL A 118 -5.58 -4.24 -6.06
C VAL A 118 -6.64 -4.13 -4.97
N ASN A 119 -7.90 -4.05 -5.39
CA ASN A 119 -9.09 -4.13 -4.55
C ASN A 119 -9.43 -5.57 -4.19
#